data_AF-A0A7X7NQP5-F1
#
_entry.id   AF-A0A7X7NQP5-F1
#
_cell.length_a   1.000
_cell.length_b   1.000
_cell.length_c   1.000
_cell.angle_alpha   90.00
_cell.angle_beta   90.00
_cell.angle_gamma   90.00
#
_symmetry.space_group_name_H-M   'P 1'
#
loop_
_entity.id
_entity.type
_entity.pdbx_description
1 polymer ?
#
loop_
_entity_poly.entity_id
_entity_poly.type
_entity_poly.pdbx_seq_one_letter_code
_entity_poly.pdbx_strand_id
1 'polypeptide(L)'
;MAAIDRSTVRALLAGVMTANSLGHLATAAAGKEHLTPLAGRHSGPAVNAVWGGANLLGGLALARSAATAGRRWGGELNAFGAGAAGFAAWMFCSELLWSVNSEG
;
A
#
# COMPACT_ATOMS: atom_id res chain seq x y z
N MET A 1 9.87 -12.55 -24.18
CA MET A 1 9.27 -11.94 -22.97
C MET A 1 7.79 -11.73 -23.24
N ALA A 2 6.90 -12.42 -22.52
CA ALA A 2 5.48 -12.11 -22.59
C ALA A 2 5.29 -10.70 -22.01
N ALA A 3 4.56 -9.83 -22.73
CA ALA A 3 4.22 -8.51 -22.22
C ALA A 3 3.39 -8.68 -20.94
N ILE A 4 3.80 -8.06 -19.84
CA ILE A 4 3.00 -8.06 -18.60
C ILE A 4 1.69 -7.35 -18.91
N ASP A 5 0.57 -8.04 -18.72
CA ASP A 5 -0.75 -7.49 -18.97
C ASP A 5 -1.02 -6.27 -18.07
N ARG A 6 -1.74 -5.27 -18.61
CA ARG A 6 -2.08 -4.03 -17.89
C ARG A 6 -2.94 -4.33 -16.65
N SER A 7 -3.79 -5.35 -16.70
CA SER A 7 -4.59 -5.77 -15.53
C SER A 7 -3.69 -6.26 -14.39
N THR A 8 -2.69 -7.09 -14.70
CA THR A 8 -1.69 -7.60 -13.76
C THR A 8 -0.90 -6.47 -13.10
N VAL A 9 -0.44 -5.48 -13.87
CA VAL A 9 0.27 -4.32 -13.32
C VAL A 9 -0.63 -3.52 -12.38
N ARG A 10 -1.89 -3.27 -12.76
CA ARG A 10 -2.85 -2.55 -11.90
C ARG A 10 -3.14 -3.32 -10.62
N ALA A 11 -3.30 -4.64 -10.69
CA ALA A 11 -3.51 -5.48 -9.53
C ALA A 11 -2.29 -5.46 -8.58
N LEU A 12 -1.08 -5.55 -9.13
CA LEU A 12 0.17 -5.40 -8.37
C LEU A 12 0.23 -4.06 -7.62
N LEU A 13 -0.01 -2.95 -8.33
CA LEU A 13 -0.01 -1.61 -7.73
C LEU A 13 -1.14 -1.43 -6.71
N ALA A 14 -2.31 -2.02 -6.96
CA ALA A 14 -3.41 -2.04 -6.00
C ALA A 14 -3.00 -2.72 -4.68
N GLY A 15 -2.27 -3.84 -4.76
CA GLY A 15 -1.71 -4.52 -3.59
C GLY A 15 -0.74 -3.65 -2.81
N VAL A 16 0.20 -3.01 -3.51
CA VAL A 16 1.17 -2.08 -2.92
C VAL A 16 0.48 -0.94 -2.16
N MET A 17 -0.47 -0.26 -2.80
CA MET A 17 -1.19 0.87 -2.19
C MET A 17 -2.03 0.41 -0.99
N THR A 18 -2.73 -0.73 -1.10
CA THR A 18 -3.54 -1.24 0.00
C THR A 18 -2.65 -1.61 1.20
N ALA A 19 -1.51 -2.26 0.98
CA ALA A 19 -0.56 -2.55 2.06
C ALA A 19 0.03 -1.27 2.69
N ASN A 20 0.35 -0.26 1.87
CA ASN A 20 0.83 1.03 2.35
C ASN A 20 -0.17 1.73 3.27
N SER A 21 -1.47 1.61 2.98
CA SER A 21 -2.50 2.21 3.83
C SER A 21 -2.49 1.70 5.27
N LEU A 22 -2.15 0.43 5.50
CA LEU A 22 -2.29 -0.23 6.79
C LEU A 22 -1.41 0.41 7.86
N GLY A 23 -0.13 0.66 7.54
CA GLY A 23 0.82 1.27 8.47
C GLY A 23 0.36 2.67 8.89
N HIS A 24 -0.04 3.51 7.93
CA HIS A 24 -0.50 4.87 8.22
C HIS A 24 -1.79 4.91 9.03
N LEU A 25 -2.77 4.06 8.70
CA LEU A 25 -4.04 3.99 9.45
C LEU A 25 -3.82 3.47 10.87
N ALA A 26 -2.96 2.47 11.05
CA ALA A 26 -2.59 1.96 12.37
C ALA A 26 -1.89 3.02 13.22
N THR A 27 -0.90 3.74 12.66
CA THR A 27 -0.23 4.86 13.33
C THR A 27 -1.23 5.97 13.70
N ALA A 28 -2.12 6.36 12.77
CA ALA A 28 -3.12 7.38 13.01
C ALA A 28 -4.06 6.98 14.17
N ALA A 29 -4.53 5.72 14.18
CA ALA A 29 -5.36 5.19 15.25
C ALA A 29 -4.64 5.17 16.60
N ALA A 30 -3.32 4.93 16.60
CA ALA A 30 -2.47 4.99 17.78
C ALA A 30 -2.12 6.43 18.23
N GLY A 31 -2.52 7.46 17.47
CA GLY A 31 -2.20 8.86 17.77
C GLY A 31 -0.71 9.19 17.62
N LYS A 32 0.01 8.50 16.73
CA LYS A 32 1.46 8.65 16.54
C LYS A 32 1.81 9.37 15.23
N GLU A 33 3.09 9.70 15.10
CA GLU A 33 3.70 10.21 13.86
C GLU A 33 4.22 9.05 12.99
N HIS A 34 4.25 9.26 11.68
CA HIS A 34 4.78 8.31 10.68
C HIS A 34 5.06 9.09 9.41
N LEU A 35 6.21 8.85 8.77
CA LEU A 35 6.63 9.56 7.56
C LEU A 35 5.58 9.50 6.45
N THR A 36 5.11 10.64 5.96
CA THR A 36 4.29 10.72 4.74
C THR A 36 4.92 11.66 3.71
N PRO A 37 4.59 11.53 2.42
CA PRO A 37 5.00 12.51 1.41
C PRO A 37 4.37 13.91 1.61
N LEU A 38 3.29 14.00 2.38
CA LEU A 38 2.52 15.25 2.54
C LEU A 38 3.18 16.22 3.54
N ALA A 39 3.74 15.69 4.64
CA ALA A 39 4.34 16.51 5.70
C ALA A 39 5.65 15.94 6.26
N GLY A 40 6.25 14.94 5.60
CA GLY A 40 7.53 14.35 6.02
C GLY A 40 7.42 13.53 7.30
N ARG A 41 8.53 13.44 8.05
CA ARG A 41 8.65 12.59 9.27
C ARG A 41 7.69 12.96 10.39
N HIS A 42 7.37 14.25 10.54
CA HIS A 42 6.49 14.78 11.59
C HIS A 42 5.00 14.78 11.19
N SER A 43 4.60 13.89 10.29
CA SER A 43 3.20 13.80 9.91
C SER A 43 2.40 13.24 11.09
N GLY A 44 1.58 14.08 11.71
CA GLY A 44 0.72 13.68 12.83
C GLY A 44 -0.44 12.76 12.42
N PRO A 45 -1.31 12.39 13.38
CA PRO A 45 -2.36 11.39 13.17
C PRO A 45 -3.33 11.71 12.03
N ALA A 46 -3.73 12.98 11.89
CA ALA A 46 -4.65 13.40 10.83
C ALA A 46 -4.03 13.26 9.43
N VAL A 47 -2.76 13.64 9.26
CA VAL A 47 -2.05 13.53 7.98
C VAL A 47 -1.88 12.06 7.61
N ASN A 48 -1.55 11.20 8.58
CA ASN A 48 -1.50 9.75 8.38
C ASN A 48 -2.86 9.16 8.00
N ALA A 49 -3.95 9.59 8.63
CA ALA A 49 -5.29 9.13 8.27
C ALA A 49 -5.66 9.51 6.83
N VAL A 50 -5.37 10.75 6.42
CA VAL A 50 -5.61 11.23 5.04
C VAL A 50 -4.77 10.44 4.04
N TRP A 51 -3.48 10.28 4.30
CA TRP A 51 -2.57 9.56 3.41
C TRP A 51 -2.88 8.06 3.31
N GLY A 52 -3.15 7.42 4.45
CA GLY A 52 -3.61 6.03 4.51
C GLY A 52 -4.94 5.84 3.79
N GLY A 53 -5.91 6.73 4.01
CA GLY A 53 -7.19 6.73 3.32
C GLY A 53 -7.06 6.87 1.80
N ALA A 54 -6.22 7.79 1.33
CA ALA A 54 -5.93 7.96 -0.10
C ALA A 54 -5.32 6.70 -0.72
N ASN A 55 -4.38 6.04 -0.03
CA ASN A 55 -3.77 4.80 -0.48
C ASN A 55 -4.79 3.64 -0.53
N LEU A 56 -5.65 3.51 0.49
CA LEU A 56 -6.69 2.48 0.52
C LEU A 56 -7.68 2.68 -0.63
N LEU A 57 -8.23 3.89 -0.77
CA LEU A 57 -9.21 4.20 -1.82
C LEU A 57 -8.61 4.05 -3.22
N GLY A 58 -7.38 4.53 -3.42
CA GLY A 58 -6.66 4.37 -4.69
C GLY A 58 -6.35 2.91 -5.02
N GLY A 59 -5.93 2.13 -4.02
CA GLY A 59 -5.69 0.69 -4.17
C GLY A 59 -6.96 -0.07 -4.55
N LEU A 60 -8.08 0.20 -3.88
CA LEU A 60 -9.37 -0.41 -4.19
C LEU A 60 -9.90 0.00 -5.58
N ALA A 61 -9.71 1.26 -5.98
CA ALA A 61 -10.07 1.72 -7.31
C ALA A 61 -9.24 1.02 -8.41
N LEU A 62 -7.93 0.86 -8.19
CA LEU A 62 -7.06 0.12 -9.11
C LEU A 62 -7.44 -1.35 -9.17
N ALA A 63 -7.69 -2.00 -8.04
CA ALA A 63 -8.21 -3.37 -7.97
C ALA A 63 -9.50 -3.51 -8.79
N ARG A 64 -10.45 -2.59 -8.61
CA ARG A 64 -11.70 -2.60 -9.37
C ARG A 64 -11.47 -2.46 -10.89
N SER A 65 -10.50 -1.63 -11.29
CA SER A 65 -10.13 -1.41 -12.69
C SER A 65 -9.29 -2.53 -13.32
N ALA A 66 -8.68 -3.38 -12.49
CA ALA A 66 -7.95 -4.57 -12.90
C ALA A 66 -8.88 -5.78 -13.08
N ALA A 67 -10.05 -5.77 -12.42
CA ALA A 67 -11.02 -6.85 -12.51
C ALA A 67 -11.50 -7.03 -13.96
N THR A 68 -11.11 -8.16 -14.56
CA THR A 68 -11.57 -8.62 -15.86
C THR A 68 -12.99 -9.22 -15.77
N ALA A 69 -13.67 -9.40 -16.91
CA ALA A 69 -15.03 -9.93 -16.94
C ALA A 69 -15.06 -11.37 -16.40
N GLY A 70 -15.73 -11.59 -15.27
CA GLY A 70 -15.83 -12.90 -14.61
C GLY A 70 -16.16 -12.77 -13.12
N ARG A 71 -16.57 -13.87 -12.49
CA ARG A 71 -16.89 -13.88 -11.04
C ARG A 71 -15.69 -14.12 -10.13
N ARG A 72 -14.56 -14.56 -10.68
CA ARG A 72 -13.35 -14.92 -9.94
C ARG A 72 -12.17 -14.15 -10.49
N TRP A 73 -11.33 -13.62 -9.61
CA TRP A 73 -10.02 -13.12 -10.00
C TRP A 73 -9.09 -14.29 -10.31
N GLY A 74 -8.37 -14.18 -11.44
CA GLY A 74 -7.38 -15.15 -11.87
C GLY A 74 -5.99 -14.77 -11.38
N GLY A 75 -5.05 -14.61 -12.31
CA GLY A 75 -3.67 -14.21 -12.01
C GLY A 75 -3.55 -12.83 -11.35
N GLU A 76 -4.58 -11.99 -11.47
CA GLU A 76 -4.66 -10.67 -10.85
C GLU A 76 -4.66 -10.75 -9.32
N LEU A 77 -5.26 -11.81 -8.73
CA LEU A 77 -5.23 -11.99 -7.26
C LEU A 77 -3.81 -12.31 -6.78
N ASN A 78 -3.07 -13.13 -7.52
CA ASN A 78 -1.68 -13.42 -7.21
C ASN A 78 -0.81 -12.17 -7.37
N ALA A 79 -1.05 -11.36 -8.41
CA ALA A 79 -0.34 -10.09 -8.61
C ALA A 79 -0.63 -9.09 -7.49
N PHE A 80 -1.90 -8.94 -7.08
CA PHE A 80 -2.28 -8.14 -5.92
C PHE A 80 -1.59 -8.62 -4.65
N GLY A 81 -1.64 -9.91 -4.37
CA GLY A 81 -0.96 -10.50 -3.21
C GLY A 81 0.54 -10.28 -3.23
N ALA A 82 1.19 -10.43 -4.39
CA ALA A 82 2.61 -10.18 -4.56
C ALA A 82 2.98 -8.71 -4.30
N GLY A 83 2.16 -7.76 -4.78
CA GLY A 83 2.36 -6.33 -4.52
C GLY A 83 2.23 -5.99 -3.04
N ALA A 84 1.19 -6.51 -2.39
CA ALA A 84 0.97 -6.31 -0.96
C ALA A 84 2.10 -6.92 -0.11
N ALA A 85 2.49 -8.17 -0.40
CA ALA A 85 3.56 -8.87 0.30
C ALA A 85 4.92 -8.18 0.09
N GLY A 86 5.22 -7.76 -1.15
CA GLY A 86 6.45 -7.05 -1.48
C GLY A 86 6.56 -5.72 -0.74
N PHE A 87 5.46 -4.96 -0.67
CA PHE A 87 5.45 -3.71 0.08
C PHE A 87 5.58 -3.92 1.59
N ALA A 88 4.87 -4.91 2.15
CA ALA A 88 4.98 -5.25 3.57
C ALA A 88 6.40 -5.70 3.94
N ALA A 89 7.03 -6.52 3.11
CA ALA A 89 8.42 -6.95 3.30
C ALA A 89 9.38 -5.77 3.22
N TRP A 90 9.21 -4.88 2.23
CA TRP A 90 9.99 -3.64 2.13
C TRP A 90 9.85 -2.77 3.38
N MET A 91 8.62 -2.53 3.85
CA MET A 91 8.37 -1.73 5.06
C MET A 91 9.01 -2.35 6.30
N PHE A 92 8.86 -3.66 6.48
CA PHE A 92 9.48 -4.36 7.59
C PHE A 92 11.01 -4.23 7.56
N CYS A 93 11.63 -4.47 6.41
CA CYS A 93 13.07 -4.35 6.25
C CYS A 93 13.57 -2.91 6.41
N SER A 94 12.84 -1.94 5.88
CA SER A 94 13.26 -0.53 5.96
C SER A 94 13.17 0.00 7.39
N GLU A 95 12.15 -0.43 8.13
CA GLU A 95 12.01 -0.11 9.55
C GLU A 95 13.12 -0.76 10.38
N LEU A 96 13.40 -2.04 10.13
CA LEU A 96 14.43 -2.79 10.85
C LEU A 96 15.84 -2.24 10.63
N LEU A 97 16.15 -1.78 9.41
CA LEU A 97 17.50 -1.38 9.01
C LEU A 97 17.77 0.11 9.21
N TRP A 98 16.76 0.97 9.13
CA TRP A 98 16.95 2.42 9.08
C TRP A 98 16.01 3.23 9.97
N SER A 99 15.13 2.58 10.76
CA SER A 99 14.16 3.27 11.63
C SER A 99 13.46 4.41 10.89
N VAL A 100 12.93 4.09 9.71
CA VAL A 100 12.37 5.12 8.82
C VAL A 100 11.18 5.80 9.47
N ASN A 101 10.41 5.07 10.30
CA ASN A 101 9.18 5.57 10.90
C ASN A 101 9.18 5.55 12.44
N SER A 102 10.09 4.83 13.09
CA SER A 102 10.31 4.85 14.54
C SER A 102 11.52 5.70 14.91
N GLU A 103 11.47 6.34 16.07
CA GLU A 103 12.68 6.80 16.74
C GLU A 103 13.23 5.63 17.55
N GLY A 104 14.51 5.29 17.34
CA GLY A 104 15.23 4.29 18.12
C GLY A 104 15.55 4.77 19.53
#